data_AF-A0A954IS14-F1
#
_entry.id   AF-A0A954IS14-F1
#
_cell.length_a   1.000
_cell.length_b   1.000
_cell.length_c   1.000
_cell.angle_alpha   90.00
_cell.angle_beta   90.00
_cell.angle_gamma   90.00
#
_symmetry.space_group_name_H-M   'P 1'
#
loop_
_entity.id
_entity.type
_entity.pdbx_description
1 polymer ?
#
loop_
_entity_poly.entity_id
_entity_poly.type
_entity_poly.pdbx_seq_one_letter_code
_entity_poly.pdbx_strand_id
1 'polypeptide(L)' 'MGKERNEDPVMTAVRKQVEESGLTYQEIGERMGYSPSSARQSLSQFLKSGDPQISMLRRFAEAMGITLTTLLKDE' A
#
# COMPACT_ATOMS: atom_id res chain seq x y z
N MET A 1 -9.35 -14.60 -24.46
CA MET A 1 -8.18 -14.00 -23.79
C MET A 1 -8.70 -13.28 -22.55
N GLY A 2 -8.21 -13.64 -21.37
CA GLY A 2 -8.79 -13.25 -20.08
C GLY A 2 -8.59 -11.76 -19.79
N LYS A 3 -9.60 -11.13 -19.20
CA LYS A 3 -9.68 -9.70 -18.85
C LYS A 3 -8.36 -9.20 -18.23
N GLU A 4 -7.66 -8.31 -18.92
CA GLU A 4 -6.60 -7.49 -18.33
C GLU A 4 -7.18 -6.76 -17.12
N ARG A 5 -6.53 -6.94 -15.98
CA ARG A 5 -7.03 -6.53 -14.67
C ARG A 5 -7.09 -5.00 -14.64
N ASN A 6 -8.29 -4.47 -14.39
CA ASN A 6 -8.58 -3.06 -14.14
C ASN A 6 -8.05 -2.65 -12.76
N GLU A 7 -6.76 -2.90 -12.51
CA GLU A 7 -6.08 -2.59 -11.25
C GLU A 7 -5.37 -1.25 -11.40
N ASP A 8 -5.60 -0.35 -10.45
CA ASP A 8 -4.98 0.96 -10.42
C ASP A 8 -3.44 0.82 -10.37
N PRO A 9 -2.67 1.44 -11.29
CA PRO A 9 -1.20 1.40 -11.29
C PRO A 9 -0.58 1.76 -9.94
N VAL A 10 -1.25 2.64 -9.17
CA VAL A 10 -0.82 3.03 -7.84
C VAL A 10 -0.82 1.84 -6.88
N MET A 11 -1.81 0.95 -6.98
CA MET A 11 -1.85 -0.27 -6.15
C MET A 11 -0.75 -1.26 -6.52
N THR A 12 -0.35 -1.31 -7.81
CA THR A 12 0.83 -2.06 -8.23
C THR A 12 2.10 -1.50 -7.58
N ALA A 13 2.29 -0.17 -7.61
CA ALA A 13 3.43 0.49 -6.97
C ALA A 13 3.47 0.28 -5.44
N VAL A 14 2.32 0.35 -4.78
CA VAL A 14 2.19 0.07 -3.34
C VAL A 14 2.68 -1.35 -3.01
N ARG A 15 2.23 -2.36 -3.75
CA ARG A 15 2.63 -3.76 -3.50
C ARG A 15 4.11 -3.99 -3.74
N LYS A 16 4.65 -3.41 -4.81
CA LYS A 16 6.09 -3.42 -5.08
C LYS A 16 6.88 -2.81 -3.90
N GLN A 17 6.44 -1.66 -3.37
CA GLN A 17 7.10 -1.07 -2.20
C GLN A 17 7.01 -1.92 -0.94
N VAL A 18 5.90 -2.62 -0.73
CA VAL A 18 5.79 -3.57 0.39
C VAL A 18 6.83 -4.68 0.24
N GLU A 19 6.93 -5.29 -0.94
CA GLU A 19 7.88 -6.37 -1.23
C GLU A 19 9.34 -5.91 -1.10
N GLU A 20 9.69 -4.75 -1.67
CA GLU A 20 11.05 -4.20 -1.65
C GLU A 20 11.49 -3.73 -0.26
N SER A 21 10.55 -3.39 0.63
CA SER A 21 10.89 -2.92 1.98
C SER A 21 11.42 -3.99 2.92
N GLY A 22 11.15 -5.27 2.64
CA GLY A 22 11.45 -6.39 3.54
C GLY A 22 10.68 -6.36 4.88
N LEU A 23 9.72 -5.44 5.04
CA LEU A 23 8.92 -5.32 6.26
C LEU A 23 7.74 -6.28 6.24
N THR A 24 7.36 -6.78 7.41
CA THR A 24 6.14 -7.56 7.56
C THR A 24 4.90 -6.69 7.48
N TYR A 25 3.76 -7.29 7.15
CA TYR A 25 2.49 -6.56 7.11
C TYR A 25 2.09 -5.97 8.48
N GLN A 26 2.56 -6.59 9.55
CA GLN A 26 2.38 -6.08 10.90
C GLN A 26 3.13 -4.76 11.08
N GLU A 27 4.43 -4.74 10.77
CA GLU A 27 5.27 -3.56 10.92
C GLU A 27 4.79 -2.39 10.07
N ILE A 28 4.43 -2.63 8.81
CA ILE A 28 3.92 -1.57 7.94
C ILE A 28 2.58 -1.04 8.47
N GLY A 29 1.68 -1.93 8.91
CA GLY A 29 0.40 -1.51 9.50
C GLY A 29 0.58 -0.67 10.77
N GLU A 30 1.51 -1.04 11.64
CA GLU A 30 1.85 -0.26 12.84
C GLU A 30 2.45 1.10 12.46
N ARG A 31 3.34 1.17 11.46
CA ARG A 31 3.91 2.43 10.94
C ARG A 31 2.85 3.33 10.32
N MET A 32 1.79 2.77 9.73
CA MET A 32 0.62 3.51 9.24
C MET A 32 -0.28 4.04 10.38
N GLY A 33 0.02 3.71 11.64
CA GLY A 33 -0.71 4.14 12.82
C GLY A 33 -1.88 3.25 13.22
N TYR A 34 -1.99 2.03 12.67
CA TYR A 34 -2.97 1.06 13.15
C TYR A 34 -2.53 0.42 14.47
N SER A 35 -3.49 -0.02 15.29
CA SER A 35 -3.18 -0.72 16.53
C SER A 35 -2.47 -2.06 16.24
N PRO A 36 -1.59 -2.55 17.12
CA PRO A 36 -0.94 -3.86 16.93
C PRO A 36 -1.93 -5.01 16.72
N SER A 37 -3.12 -4.95 17.34
CA SER A 37 -4.18 -5.95 17.17
C SER A 37 -4.83 -5.96 15.78
N SER A 38 -4.74 -4.86 15.02
CA SER A 38 -5.40 -4.70 13.72
C SER A 38 -4.44 -4.44 12.56
N ALA A 39 -3.18 -4.08 12.83
CA ALA A 39 -2.22 -3.62 11.83
C ALA A 39 -2.07 -4.54 10.63
N ARG A 40 -1.79 -5.84 10.86
CA ARG A 40 -1.70 -6.83 9.77
C ARG A 40 -2.99 -6.93 8.96
N GLN A 41 -4.15 -6.94 9.61
CA GLN A 41 -5.44 -7.08 8.93
C GLN A 41 -5.77 -5.84 8.10
N SER A 42 -5.59 -4.65 8.67
CA SER A 42 -5.81 -3.36 8.01
C SER A 42 -4.93 -3.21 6.77
N LEU A 43 -3.64 -3.54 6.87
CA LEU A 43 -2.75 -3.52 5.71
C LEU A 43 -3.19 -4.56 4.66
N SER A 44 -3.52 -5.78 5.08
CA SER A 44 -3.98 -6.82 4.15
C SER A 44 -5.25 -6.41 3.39
N GLN A 45 -6.17 -5.71 4.04
CA GLN A 45 -7.37 -5.17 3.40
C GLN A 45 -7.03 -4.02 2.43
N PHE A 46 -6.14 -3.12 2.84
CA PHE A 46 -5.66 -2.04 1.97
C PHE A 46 -5.05 -2.60 0.66
N LEU A 47 -4.16 -3.59 0.75
CA LEU A 47 -3.51 -4.19 -0.43
C LEU A 47 -4.47 -4.95 -1.35
N LYS A 48 -5.65 -5.32 -0.87
CA LYS A 48 -6.73 -5.96 -1.65
C LYS A 48 -7.69 -4.94 -2.27
N SER A 49 -7.61 -3.67 -1.87
CA SER A 49 -8.43 -2.62 -2.48
C SER A 49 -8.04 -2.41 -3.94
N GLY A 50 -9.03 -2.20 -4.80
CA GLY A 50 -8.82 -1.80 -6.20
C GLY A 50 -8.84 -0.29 -6.43
N ASP A 51 -9.31 0.48 -5.45
CA ASP A 51 -9.42 1.94 -5.50
C ASP A 51 -9.03 2.52 -4.12
N PRO A 52 -7.77 2.87 -3.91
CA PRO A 52 -7.29 3.40 -2.64
C PRO A 52 -7.63 4.89 -2.50
N GLN A 53 -8.19 5.27 -1.36
CA GLN A 53 -8.34 6.70 -1.03
C GLN A 53 -6.96 7.38 -0.94
N ILE A 54 -6.86 8.61 -1.45
CA ILE A 54 -5.63 9.43 -1.40
C ILE A 54 -5.08 9.57 0.04
N SER A 55 -5.97 9.68 1.04
CA SER A 55 -5.58 9.73 2.46
C SER A 55 -4.83 8.48 2.91
N MET A 56 -5.21 7.31 2.41
CA MET A 56 -4.59 6.03 2.75
C MET A 56 -3.23 5.87 2.06
N LEU A 57 -3.13 6.32 0.80
CA LEU A 57 -1.86 6.37 0.07
C LEU A 57 -0.84 7.30 0.75
N ARG A 58 -1.28 8.45 1.26
CA ARG A 58 -0.42 9.38 2.02
C ARG A 58 0.13 8.73 3.29
N ARG A 59 -0.73 8.08 4.07
CA ARG A 59 -0.30 7.36 5.28
C ARG A 59 0.68 6.23 4.97
N PHE A 60 0.44 5.49 3.87
CA PHE A 60 1.37 4.47 3.43
C PHE A 60 2.71 5.07 3.03
N ALA A 61 2.71 6.14 2.23
CA ALA A 61 3.94 6.82 1.83
C ALA A 61 4.75 7.33 3.04
N GLU A 62 4.07 7.95 4.01
CA GLU A 62 4.67 8.37 5.29
C GLU A 62 5.25 7.19 6.09
N ALA A 63 4.49 6.09 6.23
CA ALA A 63 4.93 4.88 6.91
C ALA A 63 6.17 4.23 6.28
N MET A 64 6.31 4.38 4.96
CA MET A 64 7.41 3.86 4.17
C MET A 64 8.57 4.86 4.02
N GLY A 65 8.42 6.10 4.51
CA GLY A 65 9.43 7.15 4.36
C GLY A 65 9.65 7.60 2.91
N ILE A 66 8.63 7.47 2.05
CA ILE A 66 8.68 7.85 0.64
C ILE A 66 7.69 8.98 0.35
N THR A 67 7.85 9.63 -0.80
CA THR A 67 6.87 10.63 -1.28
C THR A 67 5.67 9.96 -1.94
N LEU A 68 4.46 10.50 -1.79
CA LEU A 68 3.27 10.00 -2.50
C LEU A 68 3.50 9.97 -4.03
N THR A 69 4.23 10.94 -4.57
CA THR A 69 4.61 10.98 -6.00
C THR A 69 5.39 9.76 -6.45
N THR A 70 6.10 9.05 -5.55
CA THR A 70 6.77 7.78 -5.88
C THR A 70 5.76 6.70 -6.25
N LEU A 71 4.56 6.73 -5.67
CA LEU A 71 3.48 5.76 -5.94
C LEU A 71 2.65 6.13 -7.18
N LEU A 72 2.68 7.39 -7.61
CA LEU A 72 1.88 7.92 -8.73
C LEU A 72 2.63 7.95 -10.07
N LYS A 73 3.88 7.50 -10.11
CA LYS A 73 4.63 7.45 -11.37
C LYS A 73 4.13 6.26 -12.20
N ASP A 74 3.39 6.56 -13.26
CA ASP A 74 3.33 5.70 -14.44
C ASP A 74 4.73 5.69 -15.06
N GLU A 75 5.41 4.54 -15.04
CA GLU A 75 6.52 4.28 -15.96
C GLU A 75 5.99 3.69 -17.27
#